data_AF-A0A7S0UF39-F1
#
_entry.id   AF-A0A7S0UF39-F1
#
_cell.length_a   1.000
_cell.length_b   1.000
_cell.length_c   1.000
_cell.angle_alpha   90.00
_cell.angle_beta   90.00
_cell.angle_gamma   90.00
#
_symmetry.space_group_name_H-M   'P 1'
#
loop_
_entity.id
_entity.type
_entity.pdbx_description
1 polymer ?
#
loop_
_entity_poly.entity_id
_entity_poly.type
_entity_poly.pdbx_seq_one_letter_code
_entity_poly.pdbx_strand_id
1 'polypeptide(L)'
;VRSGGTFRDVSHLPTESIAMTINKDLIHVLIDMDAHFRNSRLELMAHRAAPVQVEYPFFVGTAGADFIPYAFNDAITTPPEHAPWMSERLIYLPLTYYINAHLTNWHG
;
A
#
# COMPACT_ATOMS: atom_id res chain seq x y z
N VAL A 1 3.79 16.97 15.34
CA VAL A 1 4.43 15.68 15.00
C VAL A 1 5.47 15.97 13.93
N ARG A 2 6.75 15.65 14.15
CA ARG A 2 7.74 15.73 13.07
C ARG A 2 7.48 14.55 12.12
N SER A 3 7.17 14.83 10.86
CA SER A 3 7.08 13.79 9.83
C SER A 3 8.47 13.19 9.63
N GLY A 4 8.68 11.95 10.08
CA GLY A 4 9.96 11.25 9.99
C GLY A 4 10.28 10.70 8.60
N GLY A 5 9.85 11.37 7.53
CA GLY A 5 9.93 10.84 6.16
C GLY A 5 10.45 11.85 5.14
N THR A 6 10.80 11.35 3.96
CA THR A 6 11.19 12.14 2.79
C THR A 6 10.09 12.08 1.74
N PHE A 7 9.68 13.24 1.24
CA PHE A 7 8.77 13.32 0.10
C PHE A 7 9.59 13.44 -1.20
N ARG A 8 9.22 12.68 -2.23
CA ARG A 8 9.79 12.82 -3.58
C ARG A 8 8.64 12.82 -4.58
N ASP A 9 8.53 13.91 -5.34
CA ASP A 9 7.61 13.96 -6.47
C ASP A 9 8.16 13.08 -7.60
N VAL A 10 7.39 12.06 -7.95
CA VAL A 10 7.69 11.10 -9.02
C VAL A 10 6.63 11.13 -10.13
N SER A 11 5.72 12.10 -10.11
CA SER A 11 4.58 12.20 -11.01
C SER A 11 5.00 12.22 -12.48
N HIS A 12 6.11 12.89 -12.80
CA HIS A 12 6.67 12.99 -14.16
C HIS A 12 7.67 11.89 -14.53
N LEU A 13 8.02 11.02 -13.58
CA LEU A 13 8.99 9.96 -13.83
C LEU A 13 8.32 8.73 -14.45
N PRO A 14 8.97 8.05 -15.41
CA PRO A 14 8.53 6.76 -15.90
C PRO A 14 8.68 5.70 -14.82
N THR A 15 7.86 4.65 -14.87
CA THR A 15 7.76 3.59 -13.87
C THR A 15 9.12 2.95 -13.55
N GLU A 16 9.94 2.68 -14.56
CA GLU A 16 11.26 2.07 -14.40
C GLU A 16 12.21 2.95 -13.57
N SER A 17 12.17 4.26 -13.79
CA SER A 17 12.97 5.23 -13.02
C SER A 17 12.55 5.27 -11.56
N ILE A 18 11.26 5.11 -11.29
CA ILE A 18 10.73 5.05 -9.93
C ILE A 18 11.16 3.74 -9.25
N ALA A 19 11.05 2.61 -9.95
CA ALA A 19 11.49 1.30 -9.44
C ALA A 19 12.99 1.31 -9.10
N MET A 20 13.84 1.85 -9.98
CA MET A 20 15.27 2.01 -9.69
C MET A 20 15.53 2.89 -8.48
N THR A 21 14.73 3.94 -8.32
CA THR A 21 14.84 4.87 -7.18
C THR A 21 14.47 4.17 -5.87
N ILE A 22 13.37 3.41 -5.84
CA ILE A 22 12.94 2.61 -4.68
C ILE A 22 14.04 1.62 -4.27
N ASN A 23 14.61 0.93 -5.26
CA ASN A 23 15.68 -0.04 -5.02
C ASN A 23 16.96 0.63 -4.48
N LYS A 24 17.38 1.76 -5.08
CA LYS A 24 18.57 2.53 -4.66
C LYS A 24 18.42 3.08 -3.25
N ASP A 25 17.22 3.49 -2.87
CA ASP A 25 16.93 4.01 -1.53
C ASP A 25 16.79 2.91 -0.47
N LEU A 26 16.95 1.63 -0.86
CA LEU A 26 16.86 0.48 0.02
C LEU A 26 15.53 0.43 0.79
N ILE A 27 14.43 0.74 0.10
CA ILE A 27 13.09 0.62 0.67
C ILE A 27 12.80 -0.86 0.93
N HIS A 28 12.57 -1.19 2.20
CA HIS A 28 12.30 -2.58 2.64
C HIS A 28 10.83 -2.97 2.44
N VAL A 29 9.92 -2.03 2.66
CA VAL A 29 8.46 -2.23 2.56
C VAL A 29 7.90 -1.15 1.65
N LEU A 30 7.33 -1.56 0.53
CA LEU A 30 6.60 -0.68 -0.39
C LEU A 30 5.10 -0.86 -0.18
N ILE A 31 4.39 0.23 0.09
CA ILE A 31 2.95 0.23 0.33
C ILE A 31 2.26 0.85 -0.88
N ASP A 32 1.39 0.08 -1.53
CA ASP A 32 0.49 0.58 -2.57
C ASP A 32 -0.78 1.12 -1.92
N MET A 33 -1.13 2.37 -2.25
CA MET A 33 -2.28 3.09 -1.67
C MET A 33 -3.45 3.22 -2.65
N ASP A 34 -3.28 2.78 -3.90
CA ASP A 34 -4.24 3.07 -4.97
C ASP A 34 -4.93 1.82 -5.54
N ALA A 35 -4.25 0.66 -5.57
CA ALA A 35 -4.73 -0.57 -6.20
C ALA A 35 -5.37 -0.32 -7.57
N HIS A 36 -6.69 -0.54 -7.72
CA HIS A 36 -7.42 -0.34 -8.98
C HIS A 36 -8.09 1.04 -9.12
N PHE A 37 -7.69 2.04 -8.33
CA PHE A 37 -8.17 3.41 -8.50
C PHE A 37 -7.63 4.07 -9.77
N ARG A 38 -8.30 5.14 -10.19
CA ARG A 38 -7.93 5.88 -11.39
C ARG A 38 -6.50 6.43 -11.25
N ASN A 39 -5.68 6.21 -12.28
CA ASN A 39 -4.27 6.58 -12.35
C ASN A 39 -3.36 5.82 -11.37
N SER A 40 -3.80 4.68 -10.84
CA SER A 40 -2.90 3.79 -10.11
C SER A 40 -1.75 3.35 -11.01
N ARG A 41 -0.62 3.03 -10.38
CA ARG A 41 0.60 2.56 -11.06
C ARG A 41 0.91 1.14 -10.59
N LEU A 42 -0.05 0.22 -10.72
CA LEU A 42 0.15 -1.18 -10.33
C LEU A 42 1.35 -1.82 -11.04
N GLU A 43 1.68 -1.37 -12.24
CA GLU A 43 2.89 -1.76 -12.96
C GLU A 43 4.18 -1.47 -12.17
N LEU A 44 4.20 -0.45 -11.30
CA LEU A 44 5.32 -0.18 -10.39
C LEU A 44 5.50 -1.31 -9.38
N MET A 45 4.40 -1.81 -8.84
CA MET A 45 4.42 -2.95 -7.92
C MET A 45 4.88 -4.23 -8.66
N ALA A 46 4.56 -4.38 -9.94
CA ALA A 46 5.03 -5.50 -10.74
C ALA A 46 6.57 -5.56 -10.90
N HIS A 47 7.28 -4.43 -10.76
CA HIS A 47 8.75 -4.41 -10.75
C HIS A 47 9.37 -5.06 -9.51
N ARG A 48 8.59 -5.31 -8.44
CA ARG A 48 9.09 -5.89 -7.18
C ARG A 48 10.32 -5.16 -6.63
N ALA A 49 10.28 -3.82 -6.67
CA ALA A 49 11.43 -2.97 -6.36
C ALA A 49 11.81 -2.96 -4.87
N ALA A 50 10.92 -3.44 -4.01
CA ALA A 50 11.14 -3.70 -2.59
C ALA A 50 10.84 -5.17 -2.25
N PRO A 51 11.54 -5.77 -1.26
CA PRO A 51 11.36 -7.18 -0.91
C PRO A 51 9.99 -7.50 -0.29
N VAL A 52 9.35 -6.52 0.34
CA VAL A 52 7.97 -6.64 0.85
C VAL A 52 7.10 -5.59 0.17
N GLN A 53 5.97 -6.04 -0.36
CA GLN A 53 4.98 -5.19 -1.01
C GLN A 53 3.61 -5.46 -0.38
N VAL A 54 2.88 -4.40 -0.05
CA VAL A 54 1.63 -4.47 0.70
C VAL A 54 0.61 -3.49 0.12
N GLU A 55 -0.66 -3.88 0.02
CA GLU A 55 -1.77 -2.95 -0.22
C GLU A 55 -2.29 -2.37 1.12
N TYR A 56 -2.46 -1.05 1.17
CA TYR A 56 -3.10 -0.29 2.26
C TYR A 56 -3.16 1.21 1.89
N PRO A 57 -4.19 2.00 2.27
CA PRO A 57 -5.35 1.64 3.11
C PRO A 57 -6.71 1.64 2.41
N PHE A 58 -6.78 2.05 1.14
CA PHE A 58 -8.04 2.54 0.58
C PHE A 58 -8.79 1.50 -0.25
N PHE A 59 -8.15 0.39 -0.64
CA PHE A 59 -8.80 -0.57 -1.51
C PHE A 59 -9.54 -1.65 -0.72
N VAL A 60 -10.87 -1.66 -0.83
CA VAL A 60 -11.73 -2.62 -0.12
C VAL A 60 -11.96 -3.84 -1.00
N GLY A 61 -10.93 -4.67 -1.14
CA GLY A 61 -10.96 -5.88 -1.96
C GLY A 61 -9.55 -6.45 -2.20
N THR A 62 -9.46 -7.48 -3.03
CA THR A 62 -8.16 -8.04 -3.44
C THR A 62 -7.62 -7.29 -4.66
N ALA A 63 -6.34 -6.94 -4.66
CA ALA A 63 -5.65 -6.46 -5.85
C ALA A 63 -5.60 -7.55 -6.93
N GLY A 64 -5.69 -8.84 -6.54
CA GLY A 64 -5.71 -9.96 -7.47
C GLY A 64 -4.40 -10.14 -8.23
N ALA A 65 -3.31 -9.62 -7.66
CA ALA A 65 -2.01 -9.49 -8.30
C ALA A 65 -0.96 -10.32 -7.57
N ASP A 66 -0.25 -11.20 -8.28
CA ASP A 66 0.81 -12.03 -7.72
C ASP A 66 2.01 -11.22 -7.18
N PHE A 67 2.13 -9.97 -7.60
CA PHE A 67 3.15 -9.03 -7.18
C PHE A 67 2.82 -8.24 -5.91
N ILE A 68 1.60 -8.33 -5.38
CA ILE A 68 1.23 -7.76 -4.07
C ILE A 68 0.90 -8.90 -3.11
N PRO A 69 1.87 -9.44 -2.35
CA PRO A 69 1.64 -10.65 -1.55
C PRO A 69 0.92 -10.43 -0.22
N TYR A 70 0.73 -9.18 0.22
CA TYR A 70 0.14 -8.85 1.52
C TYR A 70 -0.85 -7.69 1.41
N ALA A 71 -1.83 -7.66 2.32
CA ALA A 71 -2.72 -6.52 2.52
C ALA A 71 -2.97 -6.33 4.02
N PHE A 72 -3.02 -5.08 4.48
CA PHE A 72 -3.48 -4.77 5.83
C PHE A 72 -5.00 -4.76 5.88
N ASN A 73 -5.59 -5.45 6.85
CA ASN A 73 -7.04 -5.53 6.99
C ASN A 73 -7.43 -5.65 8.48
N ASP A 74 -8.71 -5.80 8.78
CA ASP A 74 -9.21 -6.07 10.13
C ASP A 74 -10.28 -7.19 10.12
N ALA A 75 -10.54 -7.77 11.29
CA ALA A 75 -11.45 -8.90 11.43
C ALA A 75 -12.93 -8.54 11.23
N ILE A 76 -13.27 -7.24 11.16
CA ILE A 76 -14.63 -6.75 10.93
C ILE A 76 -14.90 -6.64 9.42
N THR A 77 -13.94 -6.08 8.68
CA THR A 77 -14.00 -5.81 7.25
C THR A 77 -13.77 -7.08 6.45
N THR A 78 -12.80 -7.90 6.85
CA THR A 78 -12.55 -9.21 6.24
C THR A 78 -12.36 -10.25 7.33
N PRO A 79 -13.46 -10.82 7.86
CA PRO A 79 -13.40 -11.91 8.82
C PRO A 79 -12.46 -13.04 8.36
N PRO A 80 -11.77 -13.76 9.26
CA PRO A 80 -10.81 -14.81 8.90
C PRO A 80 -11.36 -15.89 7.95
N GLU A 81 -12.65 -16.20 8.03
CA GLU A 81 -13.36 -17.11 7.15
C GLU A 81 -13.43 -16.63 5.69
N HIS A 82 -13.27 -15.33 5.45
CA HIS A 82 -13.27 -14.70 4.12
C HIS A 82 -11.86 -14.51 3.56
N ALA A 83 -10.81 -14.67 4.38
CA ALA A 83 -9.42 -14.57 3.93
C ALA A 83 -9.08 -15.48 2.72
N PRO A 84 -9.65 -16.69 2.55
CA PRO A 84 -9.42 -17.52 1.36
C PRO A 84 -9.87 -16.89 0.03
N TRP A 85 -10.67 -15.82 0.04
CA TRP A 85 -11.09 -15.11 -1.17
C TRP A 85 -10.15 -13.95 -1.54
N MET A 86 -9.12 -13.71 -0.74
CA MET A 86 -8.09 -12.71 -0.99
C MET A 86 -6.87 -13.38 -1.61
N SER A 87 -6.30 -12.78 -2.65
CA SER A 87 -5.03 -13.27 -3.21
C SER A 87 -3.84 -12.96 -2.29
N GLU A 88 -3.96 -11.91 -1.49
CA GLU A 88 -2.99 -11.44 -0.51
C GLU A 88 -3.07 -12.22 0.80
N ARG A 89 -1.93 -12.37 1.48
CA ARG A 89 -1.92 -12.78 2.89
C ARG A 89 -2.29 -11.59 3.77
N LEU A 90 -3.41 -11.71 4.47
CA LEU A 90 -3.93 -10.64 5.31
C LEU A 90 -3.10 -10.45 6.59
N ILE A 91 -2.76 -9.19 6.87
CA ILE A 91 -2.19 -8.75 8.13
C ILE A 91 -3.28 -8.04 8.92
N TYR A 92 -3.78 -8.69 9.96
CA TYR A 92 -4.87 -8.18 10.79
C TYR A 92 -4.40 -7.11 11.78
N LEU A 93 -4.97 -5.91 11.65
CA LEU A 93 -4.80 -4.84 12.61
C LEU A 93 -5.76 -5.03 13.82
N PRO A 94 -5.38 -4.64 15.05
CA PRO A 94 -6.12 -5.02 16.26
C PRO A 94 -7.55 -4.47 16.40
N LEU A 95 -7.86 -3.35 15.74
CA LEU A 95 -9.15 -2.67 15.87
C LEU A 95 -9.80 -2.49 14.51
N THR A 96 -9.22 -1.62 13.69
CA THR A 96 -9.66 -1.40 12.32
C THR A 96 -8.48 -1.09 11.40
N TYR A 97 -8.60 -1.45 10.12
CA TYR A 97 -7.67 -1.03 9.08
C TYR A 97 -7.91 0.43 8.66
N TYR A 98 -9.15 0.92 8.83
CA TYR A 98 -9.53 2.25 8.38
C TYR A 98 -9.03 3.34 9.34
N ILE A 99 -8.36 4.35 8.78
CA ILE A 99 -7.87 5.52 9.52
C ILE A 99 -8.44 6.80 8.92
N ASN A 100 -8.62 7.81 9.77
CA ASN A 100 -8.99 9.16 9.34
C ASN A 100 -8.26 10.20 10.18
N ALA A 101 -8.26 11.46 9.71
CA ALA A 101 -7.51 12.55 10.33
C ALA A 101 -8.38 13.51 11.17
N HIS A 102 -9.59 13.10 11.60
CA HIS A 102 -10.53 14.02 12.26
C HIS A 102 -10.01 14.65 13.57
N LEU A 103 -9.07 13.99 14.25
CA LEU A 103 -8.45 14.49 15.49
C LEU A 103 -7.21 15.38 15.25
N THR A 104 -6.81 15.58 13.99
CA THR A 104 -5.76 16.55 13.68
C THR A 104 -6.40 17.92 13.56
N ASN A 105 -6.02 18.86 14.43
CA ASN A 105 -6.29 20.29 14.25
C ASN A 105 -5.44 20.81 13.08
N TRP A 106 -5.77 20.36 11.87
CA TRP A 106 -5.13 20.80 10.64
C TRP A 106 -5.56 22.24 10.34
N HIS A 107 -4.80 23.19 10.88
CA HIS A 107 -4.76 24.56 10.37
C HIS A 107 -3.80 24.51 9.19
N GLY A 108 -4.33 24.75 7.98
CA GLY A 108 -3.62 24.59 6.71
C GLY A 108 -2.34 25.39 6.56
#